data_AF-A0A2D4JVP1-F1
#
_entry.id   AF-A0A2D4JVP1-F1
#
_cell.length_a   1.000
_cell.length_b   1.000
_cell.length_c   1.000
_cell.angle_alpha   90.00
_cell.angle_beta   90.00
_cell.angle_gamma   90.00
#
_symmetry.space_group_name_H-M   'P 1'
#
loop_
_entity.id
_entity.type
_entity.pdbx_description
1 polymer ?
#
loop_
_entity_poly.entity_id
_entity_poly.type
_entity_poly.pdbx_seq_one_letter_code
_entity_poly.pdbx_strand_id
1 'polypeptide(L)'
;QKIISKVGRNLHNQRNHPLWLIKERVKDHFYKQYLVRSRNPLFSVYDDLSPVVTVEQNFDRLLIPQDHLSRKKGDNYYLNHTHMLRAHTSAHQWDLIHAGLDAFLVVGDVYRRDQVDSTHYPIFHQMEGVRLFSSHELFSNVSDGENCCLFEQGHRTSHKQETHTMEAAKLVEYNLKMTLTKLVAHLFGDGLKIRWVDCYFPFTHPSFEMEINFQGEWMEVLGCGVMEQQLVNSAGAENKIGWAFGLGLERLAMILYGIPDIRF
;
A
#
# COMPACT_ATOMS: atom_id res chain seq x y z
N GLN A 1 -25.68 -13.94 5.06
CA GLN A 1 -24.86 -14.20 6.28
C GLN A 1 -24.44 -12.86 6.88
N LYS A 2 -24.32 -12.74 8.21
CA LYS A 2 -23.88 -11.49 8.85
C LYS A 2 -22.38 -11.30 8.63
N ILE A 3 -21.92 -10.09 8.28
CA ILE A 3 -20.50 -9.79 8.00
C ILE A 3 -19.57 -10.22 9.16
N ILE A 4 -20.04 -10.04 10.40
CA ILE A 4 -19.31 -10.40 11.63
C ILE A 4 -18.97 -11.89 11.68
N SER A 5 -19.79 -12.78 11.11
CA SER A 5 -19.51 -14.22 11.14
C SER A 5 -18.36 -14.65 10.22
N LYS A 6 -17.80 -13.72 9.43
CA LYS A 6 -16.67 -13.97 8.53
C LYS A 6 -15.35 -13.43 9.09
N VAL A 7 -15.42 -12.57 10.11
CA VAL A 7 -14.24 -12.03 10.81
C VAL A 7 -13.44 -13.18 11.43
N GLY A 8 -12.12 -13.13 11.28
CA GLY A 8 -11.21 -14.16 11.81
C GLY A 8 -11.07 -15.41 10.93
N ARG A 9 -11.68 -15.43 9.73
CA ARG A 9 -11.46 -16.52 8.77
C ARG A 9 -10.02 -16.51 8.22
N ASN A 10 -9.42 -15.32 8.10
CA ASN A 10 -8.02 -15.08 7.76
C ASN A 10 -7.51 -15.97 6.60
N LEU A 11 -8.18 -15.88 5.44
CA LEU A 11 -7.84 -16.72 4.27
C LEU A 11 -6.40 -16.48 3.80
N HIS A 12 -5.88 -15.26 3.98
CA HIS A 12 -4.48 -14.90 3.74
C HIS A 12 -3.49 -15.64 4.65
N ASN A 13 -3.95 -16.26 5.74
CA ASN A 13 -3.16 -17.10 6.65
C ASN A 13 -3.49 -18.60 6.54
N GLN A 14 -4.47 -18.98 5.73
CA GLN A 14 -4.79 -20.39 5.50
C GLN A 14 -3.79 -21.01 4.52
N ARG A 15 -2.95 -21.92 5.01
CA ARG A 15 -1.92 -22.61 4.18
C ARG A 15 -2.54 -23.22 2.92
N ASN A 16 -1.85 -23.06 1.80
CA ASN A 16 -2.25 -23.49 0.45
C ASN A 16 -3.48 -22.77 -0.14
N HIS A 17 -4.05 -21.78 0.54
CA HIS A 17 -5.04 -20.90 -0.06
C HIS A 17 -4.39 -19.99 -1.13
N PRO A 18 -5.03 -19.67 -2.26
CA PRO A 18 -4.46 -18.79 -3.29
C PRO A 18 -3.96 -17.44 -2.75
N LEU A 19 -4.72 -16.83 -1.83
CA LEU A 19 -4.32 -15.57 -1.19
C LEU A 19 -3.08 -15.73 -0.30
N TRP A 20 -2.97 -16.85 0.42
CA TRP A 20 -1.77 -17.18 1.19
C TRP A 20 -0.57 -17.40 0.27
N LEU A 21 -0.74 -18.08 -0.87
CA LEU A 21 0.34 -18.29 -1.85
C LEU A 21 0.88 -16.97 -2.39
N ILE A 22 0.00 -16.02 -2.75
CA ILE A 22 0.43 -14.69 -3.20
C ILE A 22 1.14 -13.95 -2.08
N LYS A 23 0.58 -13.95 -0.86
CA LYS A 23 1.22 -13.35 0.31
C LYS A 23 2.66 -13.86 0.49
N GLU A 24 2.87 -15.18 0.46
CA GLU A 24 4.20 -15.77 0.63
C GLU A 24 5.14 -15.41 -0.53
N ARG A 25 4.66 -15.35 -1.78
CA ARG A 25 5.48 -14.90 -2.92
C ARG A 25 5.89 -13.43 -2.82
N VAL A 26 4.99 -12.55 -2.38
CA VAL A 26 5.31 -11.13 -2.15
C VAL A 26 6.31 -10.99 -1.00
N LYS A 27 6.11 -11.71 0.12
CA LYS A 27 7.08 -11.74 1.23
C LYS A 27 8.46 -12.20 0.74
N ASP A 28 8.51 -13.29 -0.01
CA ASP A 28 9.74 -13.83 -0.58
C ASP A 28 10.46 -12.81 -1.48
N HIS A 29 9.72 -12.04 -2.28
CA HIS A 29 10.29 -10.97 -3.09
C HIS A 29 10.98 -9.90 -2.22
N PHE A 30 10.31 -9.41 -1.17
CA PHE A 30 10.91 -8.41 -0.28
C PHE A 30 12.07 -8.97 0.56
N TYR A 31 12.04 -10.25 0.95
CA TYR A 31 13.15 -10.87 1.70
C TYR A 31 14.37 -11.17 0.82
N LYS A 32 14.17 -11.64 -0.40
CA LYS A 32 15.26 -12.18 -1.25
C LYS A 32 15.75 -11.21 -2.32
N GLN A 33 14.87 -10.33 -2.81
CA GLN A 33 15.13 -9.54 -4.02
C GLN A 33 15.13 -8.02 -3.80
N TYR A 34 14.62 -7.53 -2.67
CA TYR A 34 14.78 -6.12 -2.28
C TYR A 34 16.21 -5.89 -1.76
N LEU A 35 17.14 -5.67 -2.70
CA LEU A 35 18.55 -5.42 -2.41
C LEU A 35 18.79 -3.91 -2.25
N VAL A 36 19.23 -3.51 -1.06
CA VAL A 36 19.79 -2.17 -0.79
C VAL A 36 21.25 -2.35 -0.42
N ARG A 37 22.15 -1.62 -1.10
CA ARG A 37 23.62 -1.84 -1.01
C ARG A 37 24.22 -1.64 0.39
N SER A 38 23.59 -0.85 1.28
CA SER A 38 24.14 -0.53 2.62
C SER A 38 23.69 -1.52 3.70
N ARG A 39 22.41 -1.92 3.70
CA ARG A 39 21.78 -3.00 4.50
C ARG A 39 20.39 -3.24 3.91
N ASN A 40 20.00 -4.48 3.64
CA ASN A 40 18.63 -4.78 3.23
C ASN A 40 17.69 -4.44 4.38
N PRO A 41 16.75 -3.49 4.22
CA PRO A 41 15.79 -3.23 5.27
C PRO A 41 14.91 -4.47 5.44
N LEU A 42 14.84 -4.96 6.67
CA LEU A 42 14.01 -6.09 7.01
C LEU A 42 12.54 -5.63 7.02
N PHE A 43 11.78 -6.04 6.01
CA PHE A 43 10.33 -5.81 5.99
C PHE A 43 9.68 -6.70 7.05
N SER A 44 9.33 -6.10 8.19
CA SER A 44 8.55 -6.78 9.22
C SER A 44 7.14 -7.05 8.70
N VAL A 45 6.61 -8.25 8.92
CA VAL A 45 5.31 -8.66 8.36
C VAL A 45 4.27 -8.72 9.47
N TYR A 46 3.15 -8.04 9.27
CA TYR A 46 2.00 -8.02 10.16
C TYR A 46 0.77 -8.55 9.43
N ASP A 47 0.46 -9.83 9.64
CA ASP A 47 -0.65 -10.51 8.96
C ASP A 47 -1.76 -11.01 9.90
N ASP A 48 -1.72 -10.62 11.18
CA ASP A 48 -2.70 -11.00 12.22
C ASP A 48 -3.25 -9.80 13.01
N LEU A 49 -3.22 -8.60 12.42
CA LEU A 49 -3.83 -7.41 13.02
C LEU A 49 -5.36 -7.51 12.98
N SER A 50 -6.00 -7.21 14.11
CA SER A 50 -7.47 -7.12 14.19
C SER A 50 -8.03 -6.19 13.11
N PRO A 51 -9.08 -6.60 12.37
CA PRO A 51 -9.73 -5.72 11.40
C PRO A 51 -10.57 -4.63 12.05
N VAL A 52 -10.79 -4.68 13.37
CA VAL A 52 -11.48 -3.62 14.12
C VAL A 52 -10.51 -2.49 14.37
N VAL A 53 -10.79 -1.33 13.78
CA VAL A 53 -9.99 -0.10 13.90
C VAL A 53 -10.88 1.06 14.31
N THR A 54 -10.26 2.11 14.83
CA THR A 54 -10.93 3.39 15.02
C THR A 54 -11.18 4.09 13.69
N VAL A 55 -12.18 4.98 13.65
CA VAL A 55 -12.42 5.88 12.51
C VAL A 55 -11.19 6.75 12.24
N GLU A 56 -10.48 7.14 13.30
CA GLU A 56 -9.24 7.92 13.22
C GLU A 56 -8.13 7.15 12.47
N GLN A 57 -7.91 5.88 12.84
CA GLN A 57 -6.96 4.99 12.16
C GLN A 57 -7.31 4.80 10.69
N ASN A 58 -8.58 4.55 10.37
CA ASN A 58 -8.98 4.28 8.99
C ASN A 58 -8.99 5.55 8.12
N PHE A 59 -9.13 6.75 8.68
CA PHE A 59 -9.32 7.94 7.86
C PHE A 59 -8.48 9.15 8.30
N ASP A 60 -8.61 9.60 9.54
CA ASP A 60 -8.03 10.88 9.99
C ASP A 60 -6.50 10.87 9.91
N ARG A 61 -5.86 9.77 10.35
CA ARG A 61 -4.40 9.59 10.30
C ARG A 61 -3.85 9.48 8.88
N LEU A 62 -4.74 9.22 7.91
CA LEU A 62 -4.44 9.19 6.48
C LEU A 62 -4.85 10.49 5.78
N LEU A 63 -5.09 11.57 6.54
CA LEU A 63 -5.42 12.90 6.03
C LEU A 63 -6.70 12.93 5.18
N ILE A 64 -7.53 11.90 5.28
CA ILE A 64 -8.80 11.83 4.53
C ILE A 64 -9.74 12.90 5.14
N PRO A 65 -10.32 13.82 4.35
CA PRO A 65 -11.22 14.85 4.89
C PRO A 65 -12.47 14.28 5.56
N GLN A 66 -13.05 14.99 6.54
CA GLN A 66 -14.25 14.54 7.27
C GLN A 66 -15.50 14.42 6.39
N ASP A 67 -15.58 15.22 5.34
CA ASP A 67 -16.64 15.24 4.33
C ASP A 67 -16.34 14.33 3.12
N HIS A 68 -15.21 13.62 3.13
CA HIS A 68 -14.80 12.76 2.02
C HIS A 68 -15.79 11.61 1.79
N LEU A 69 -16.09 11.32 0.51
CA LEU A 69 -17.08 10.32 0.13
C LEU A 69 -16.77 8.92 0.67
N SER A 70 -15.49 8.58 0.83
CA SER A 70 -15.06 7.28 1.39
C SER A 70 -15.51 7.04 2.83
N ARG A 71 -15.98 8.06 3.57
CA ARG A 71 -16.49 7.92 4.94
C ARG A 71 -17.97 7.55 4.99
N LYS A 72 -18.68 7.52 3.86
CA LYS A 72 -20.13 7.26 3.84
C LYS A 72 -20.50 5.96 4.55
N LYS A 73 -21.57 6.00 5.35
CA LYS A 73 -22.15 4.81 6.01
C LYS A 73 -22.62 3.75 5.02
N GLY A 74 -22.97 4.18 3.80
CA GLY A 74 -23.35 3.29 2.70
C GLY A 74 -22.23 2.35 2.26
N ASP A 75 -20.98 2.78 2.42
CA ASP A 75 -19.80 2.14 1.80
C ASP A 75 -18.93 1.39 2.85
N ASN A 76 -19.21 1.59 4.15
CA ASN A 76 -18.38 1.09 5.25
C ASN A 76 -19.17 0.32 6.32
N TYR A 77 -18.48 -0.58 7.02
CA TYR A 77 -19.04 -1.32 8.16
C TYR A 77 -18.64 -0.67 9.50
N TYR A 78 -19.37 0.38 9.88
CA TYR A 78 -19.26 0.99 11.22
C TYR A 78 -19.85 0.08 12.31
N LEU A 79 -19.09 -0.16 13.37
CA LEU A 79 -19.56 -0.85 14.58
C LEU A 79 -20.28 0.13 15.50
N ASN A 80 -19.74 1.35 15.61
CA ASN A 80 -20.31 2.48 16.32
C ASN A 80 -19.73 3.79 15.73
N HIS A 81 -19.83 4.91 16.45
CA HIS A 81 -19.35 6.20 15.99
C HIS A 81 -17.81 6.34 16.02
N THR A 82 -17.10 5.52 16.80
CA THR A 82 -15.63 5.56 16.92
C THR A 82 -14.93 4.37 16.28
N HIS A 83 -15.61 3.25 16.05
CA HIS A 83 -15.01 2.00 15.56
C HIS A 83 -15.70 1.45 14.32
N MET A 84 -14.93 0.81 13.46
CA MET A 84 -15.37 0.17 12.22
C MET A 84 -14.50 -1.05 11.89
N LEU A 85 -14.96 -1.85 10.93
CA LEU A 85 -14.07 -2.78 10.23
C LEU A 85 -13.28 -1.99 9.20
N ARG A 86 -11.95 -2.16 9.15
CA ARG A 86 -11.06 -1.42 8.25
C ARG A 86 -11.47 -1.59 6.79
N ALA A 87 -11.51 -0.48 6.05
CA ALA A 87 -11.83 -0.47 4.62
C ALA A 87 -10.58 -0.68 3.73
N HIS A 88 -9.39 -0.58 4.33
CA HIS A 88 -8.11 -0.81 3.69
C HIS A 88 -7.00 -1.09 4.73
N THR A 89 -5.93 -1.78 4.32
CA THR A 89 -4.77 -2.06 5.18
C THR A 89 -3.96 -0.82 5.54
N SER A 90 -4.11 0.28 4.78
CA SER A 90 -3.46 1.56 5.08
C SER A 90 -3.85 2.14 6.45
N ALA A 91 -4.96 1.67 7.05
CA ALA A 91 -5.38 2.05 8.40
C ALA A 91 -4.33 1.77 9.49
N HIS A 92 -3.32 0.95 9.18
CA HIS A 92 -2.24 0.58 10.09
C HIS A 92 -0.90 1.30 9.79
N GLN A 93 -0.82 2.14 8.74
CA GLN A 93 0.43 2.82 8.36
C GLN A 93 0.96 3.69 9.50
N TRP A 94 0.10 4.57 10.04
CA TRP A 94 0.50 5.53 11.06
C TRP A 94 0.99 4.84 12.33
N ASP A 95 0.26 3.82 12.83
CA ASP A 95 0.63 3.10 14.05
C ASP A 95 1.99 2.40 13.93
N LEU A 96 2.25 1.79 12.77
CA LEU A 96 3.49 1.07 12.53
C LEU A 96 4.69 2.01 12.32
N ILE A 97 4.49 3.15 11.67
CA ILE A 97 5.51 4.21 11.60
C ILE A 97 5.77 4.79 12.99
N HIS A 98 4.71 5.01 13.77
CA HIS A 98 4.80 5.52 15.15
C HIS A 98 5.53 4.56 16.08
N ALA A 99 5.42 3.25 15.84
CA ALA A 99 6.23 2.23 16.51
C ALA A 99 7.72 2.24 16.09
N GLY A 100 8.13 3.13 15.18
CA GLY A 100 9.51 3.31 14.73
C GLY A 100 9.93 2.42 13.56
N LEU A 101 8.98 1.83 12.83
CA LEU A 101 9.30 0.94 11.70
C LEU A 101 9.55 1.72 10.42
N ASP A 102 10.67 1.38 9.75
CA ASP A 102 11.03 1.96 8.46
C ASP A 102 10.68 1.09 7.26
N ALA A 103 10.35 -0.18 7.48
CA ALA A 103 9.96 -1.11 6.42
C ALA A 103 9.03 -2.17 6.98
N PHE A 104 7.82 -2.25 6.45
CA PHE A 104 6.86 -3.24 6.89
C PHE A 104 5.87 -3.61 5.79
N LEU A 105 5.31 -4.80 5.93
CA LEU A 105 4.21 -5.33 5.12
C LEU A 105 3.02 -5.58 6.05
N VAL A 106 1.84 -5.14 5.65
CA VAL A 106 0.59 -5.45 6.37
C VAL A 106 -0.28 -6.29 5.47
N VAL A 107 -0.81 -7.40 5.97
CA VAL A 107 -1.70 -8.27 5.19
C VAL A 107 -2.95 -8.51 5.98
N GLY A 108 -4.11 -8.34 5.36
CA GLY A 108 -5.35 -8.55 6.08
C GLY A 108 -6.59 -8.48 5.21
N ASP A 109 -7.64 -9.06 5.76
CA ASP A 109 -9.02 -8.86 5.35
C ASP A 109 -9.46 -7.41 5.58
N VAL A 110 -10.13 -6.85 4.59
CA VAL A 110 -10.70 -5.50 4.58
C VAL A 110 -12.16 -5.57 4.15
N TYR A 111 -12.95 -4.58 4.58
CA TYR A 111 -14.40 -4.67 4.59
C TYR A 111 -15.01 -3.44 3.94
N ARG A 112 -15.73 -3.64 2.82
CA ARG A 112 -16.44 -2.57 2.11
C ARG A 112 -17.87 -3.02 1.82
N ARG A 113 -18.80 -2.08 1.91
CA ARG A 113 -20.17 -2.31 1.43
C ARG A 113 -20.18 -1.96 -0.04
N ASP A 114 -20.31 -2.98 -0.86
CA ASP A 114 -20.39 -2.84 -2.31
C ASP A 114 -21.40 -3.83 -2.87
N GLN A 115 -21.69 -3.71 -4.16
CA GLN A 115 -22.41 -4.72 -4.92
C GLN A 115 -21.67 -6.05 -4.85
N VAL A 116 -22.42 -7.15 -4.92
CA VAL A 116 -21.83 -8.50 -4.91
C VAL A 116 -21.96 -9.07 -6.31
N ASP A 117 -20.85 -9.11 -7.02
CA ASP A 117 -20.74 -9.67 -8.38
C ASP A 117 -19.48 -10.55 -8.48
N SER A 118 -19.00 -10.84 -9.69
CA SER A 118 -17.82 -11.69 -9.90
C SER A 118 -16.49 -11.01 -9.54
N THR A 119 -16.46 -9.68 -9.38
CA THR A 119 -15.26 -8.90 -9.07
C THR A 119 -15.35 -8.13 -7.75
N HIS A 120 -16.54 -8.02 -7.16
CA HIS A 120 -16.79 -7.35 -5.88
C HIS A 120 -17.34 -8.31 -4.83
N TYR A 121 -16.67 -8.33 -3.68
CA TYR A 121 -17.12 -9.05 -2.50
C TYR A 121 -17.00 -8.16 -1.25
N PRO A 122 -17.91 -8.26 -0.27
CA PRO A 122 -17.88 -7.35 0.90
C PRO A 122 -16.64 -7.50 1.78
N ILE A 123 -15.90 -8.60 1.59
CA ILE A 123 -14.65 -8.91 2.28
C ILE A 123 -13.65 -9.32 1.22
N PHE A 124 -12.53 -8.64 1.17
CA PHE A 124 -11.41 -9.02 0.32
C PHE A 124 -10.13 -8.75 1.10
N HIS A 125 -8.97 -9.08 0.55
CA HIS A 125 -7.72 -9.00 1.26
C HIS A 125 -6.77 -8.05 0.54
N GLN A 126 -6.10 -7.23 1.33
CA GLN A 126 -5.06 -6.35 0.84
C GLN A 126 -3.71 -6.73 1.41
N MET A 127 -2.68 -6.33 0.69
CA MET A 127 -1.32 -6.30 1.20
C MET A 127 -0.75 -4.90 1.01
N GLU A 128 -0.41 -4.27 2.13
CA GLU A 128 0.26 -2.98 2.20
C GLU A 128 1.78 -3.20 2.22
N GLY A 129 2.53 -2.30 1.61
CA GLY A 129 3.95 -2.13 1.91
C GLY A 129 4.31 -0.67 2.10
N VAL A 130 5.11 -0.41 3.13
CA VAL A 130 5.66 0.91 3.44
C VAL A 130 7.17 0.81 3.52
N ARG A 131 7.85 1.81 2.95
CA ARG A 131 9.30 1.98 3.11
C ARG A 131 9.66 3.45 3.30
N LEU A 132 10.37 3.73 4.38
CA LEU A 132 10.94 5.05 4.70
C LEU A 132 12.45 5.06 4.43
N PHE A 133 12.96 6.24 4.07
CA PHE A 133 14.37 6.49 3.75
C PHE A 133 14.85 7.70 4.54
N SER A 134 16.01 7.57 5.16
CA SER A 134 16.78 8.74 5.61
C SER A 134 17.47 9.43 4.42
N SER A 135 17.91 10.67 4.62
CA SER A 135 18.68 11.41 3.60
C SER A 135 19.90 10.61 3.11
N HIS A 136 20.68 10.09 4.06
CA HIS A 136 21.87 9.29 3.77
C HIS A 136 21.54 8.01 2.98
N GLU A 137 20.45 7.32 3.30
CA GLU A 137 20.04 6.14 2.54
C GLU A 137 19.65 6.48 1.10
N LEU A 138 18.80 7.50 0.92
CA LEU A 138 18.25 7.87 -0.37
C LEU A 138 19.33 8.36 -1.35
N PHE A 139 20.27 9.16 -0.85
CA PHE A 139 21.33 9.77 -1.67
C PHE A 139 22.64 8.98 -1.70
N SER A 140 22.68 7.79 -1.11
CA SER A 140 23.89 6.96 -0.99
C SER A 140 24.61 6.63 -2.32
N ASN A 141 23.92 6.69 -3.45
CA ASN A 141 24.51 6.43 -4.78
C ASN A 141 24.47 7.67 -5.70
N VAL A 142 24.21 8.85 -5.13
CA VAL A 142 24.20 10.13 -5.86
C VAL A 142 25.57 10.79 -5.67
N SER A 143 26.20 11.20 -6.77
CA SER A 143 27.42 12.00 -6.72
C SER A 143 27.14 13.29 -5.94
N ASP A 144 27.95 13.59 -4.93
CA ASP A 144 27.74 14.72 -4.01
C ASP A 144 26.45 14.63 -3.17
N GLY A 145 25.98 13.40 -2.89
CA GLY A 145 24.75 13.14 -2.15
C GLY A 145 24.71 13.69 -0.71
N GLU A 146 25.85 14.03 -0.12
CA GLU A 146 25.94 14.69 1.21
C GLU A 146 25.35 16.11 1.21
N ASN A 147 25.37 16.78 0.04
CA ASN A 147 24.77 18.11 -0.14
C ASN A 147 23.29 18.04 -0.53
N CYS A 148 22.76 16.85 -0.80
CA CYS A 148 21.35 16.66 -1.11
C CYS A 148 20.50 16.70 0.16
N CYS A 149 19.33 17.34 0.05
CA CYS A 149 18.35 17.44 1.13
C CYS A 149 17.07 16.70 0.74
N LEU A 150 16.41 16.08 1.73
CA LEU A 150 15.06 15.53 1.53
C LEU A 150 14.01 16.63 1.41
N PHE A 151 14.24 17.74 2.13
CA PHE A 151 13.21 18.74 2.39
C PHE A 151 13.64 20.14 1.96
N GLU A 152 12.65 20.91 1.50
CA GLU A 152 12.77 22.32 1.14
C GLU A 152 11.52 23.09 1.60
N GLN A 153 11.52 24.42 1.45
CA GLN A 153 10.32 25.25 1.56
C GLN A 153 9.92 25.67 0.14
N GLY A 154 9.07 24.86 -0.49
CA GLY A 154 8.65 25.05 -1.88
C GLY A 154 7.13 25.12 -2.04
N HIS A 155 6.67 24.72 -3.22
CA HIS A 155 5.25 24.66 -3.57
C HIS A 155 4.89 23.27 -4.08
N ARG A 156 3.66 22.84 -3.84
CA ARG A 156 3.12 21.58 -4.36
C ARG A 156 2.95 21.69 -5.88
N THR A 157 3.39 20.67 -6.60
CA THR A 157 3.21 20.55 -8.06
C THR A 157 2.61 19.19 -8.39
N SER A 158 2.34 18.89 -9.66
CA SER A 158 1.95 17.54 -10.10
C SER A 158 3.00 16.46 -9.80
N HIS A 159 4.23 16.83 -9.47
CA HIS A 159 5.36 15.91 -9.33
C HIS A 159 5.90 15.78 -7.90
N LYS A 160 5.58 16.70 -6.99
CA LYS A 160 6.10 16.69 -5.61
C LYS A 160 5.22 17.47 -4.64
N GLN A 161 5.38 17.16 -3.36
CA GLN A 161 4.81 17.92 -2.24
C GLN A 161 5.60 19.22 -2.01
N GLU A 162 4.97 20.16 -1.31
CA GLU A 162 5.52 21.48 -1.00
C GLU A 162 6.79 21.42 -0.15
N THR A 163 6.93 20.41 0.72
CA THR A 163 8.11 20.25 1.58
C THR A 163 9.17 19.32 1.03
N HIS A 164 8.94 18.63 -0.09
CA HIS A 164 9.91 17.70 -0.68
C HIS A 164 10.76 18.39 -1.73
N THR A 165 12.05 18.09 -1.76
CA THR A 165 12.90 18.42 -2.92
C THR A 165 12.50 17.58 -4.12
N MET A 166 12.75 18.07 -5.33
CA MET A 166 12.42 17.32 -6.56
C MET A 166 13.27 16.06 -6.66
N GLU A 167 14.53 16.14 -6.25
CA GLU A 167 15.50 15.07 -6.23
C GLU A 167 15.01 13.91 -5.34
N ALA A 168 14.59 14.22 -4.11
CA ALA A 168 14.07 13.22 -3.19
C ALA A 168 12.79 12.56 -3.74
N ALA A 169 11.82 13.36 -4.20
CA ALA A 169 10.58 12.86 -4.76
C ALA A 169 10.82 11.91 -5.94
N LYS A 170 11.74 12.27 -6.85
CA LYS A 170 12.06 11.45 -8.03
C LYS A 170 12.80 10.15 -7.69
N LEU A 171 13.71 10.17 -6.72
CA LEU A 171 14.40 8.96 -6.27
C LEU A 171 13.45 7.99 -5.55
N VAL A 172 12.55 8.50 -4.71
CA VAL A 172 11.53 7.69 -4.04
C VAL A 172 10.53 7.12 -5.04
N GLU A 173 10.05 7.93 -5.99
CA GLU A 173 9.18 7.48 -7.09
C GLU A 173 9.85 6.37 -7.91
N TYR A 174 11.11 6.56 -8.30
CA TYR A 174 11.88 5.57 -9.04
C TYR A 174 12.04 4.26 -8.24
N ASN A 175 12.37 4.35 -6.95
CA ASN A 175 12.51 3.19 -6.09
C ASN A 175 11.19 2.40 -5.98
N LEU A 176 10.07 3.12 -5.78
CA LEU A 176 8.73 2.54 -5.72
C LEU A 176 8.37 1.80 -7.02
N LYS A 177 8.45 2.50 -8.17
CA LYS A 177 8.08 1.93 -9.47
C LYS A 177 8.96 0.74 -9.85
N MET A 178 10.26 0.82 -9.59
CA MET A 178 11.19 -0.29 -9.82
C MET A 178 10.88 -1.51 -8.95
N THR A 179 10.57 -1.29 -7.67
CA THR A 179 10.23 -2.35 -6.71
C THR A 179 8.96 -3.08 -7.16
N LEU A 180 7.90 -2.33 -7.47
CA LEU A 180 6.63 -2.90 -7.89
C LEU A 180 6.69 -3.56 -9.27
N THR A 181 7.45 -3.01 -10.21
CA THR A 181 7.69 -3.64 -11.52
C THR A 181 8.37 -5.00 -11.36
N LYS A 182 9.40 -5.08 -10.51
CA LYS A 182 10.07 -6.36 -10.21
C LYS A 182 9.17 -7.33 -9.47
N LEU A 183 8.31 -6.85 -8.57
CA LEU A 183 7.33 -7.68 -7.87
C LEU A 183 6.34 -8.30 -8.87
N VAL A 184 5.80 -7.52 -9.81
CA VAL A 184 4.91 -8.03 -10.87
C VAL A 184 5.63 -9.06 -11.73
N ALA A 185 6.84 -8.77 -12.19
CA ALA A 185 7.63 -9.73 -12.96
C ALA A 185 7.88 -11.02 -12.15
N HIS A 186 8.14 -10.92 -10.85
CA HIS A 186 8.29 -12.07 -9.97
C HIS A 186 6.99 -12.89 -9.83
N LEU A 187 5.82 -12.24 -9.84
CA LEU A 187 4.52 -12.90 -9.70
C LEU A 187 4.04 -13.53 -11.01
N PHE A 188 4.08 -12.78 -12.11
CA PHE A 188 3.47 -13.13 -13.39
C PHE A 188 4.47 -13.64 -14.45
N GLY A 189 5.77 -13.49 -14.21
CA GLY A 189 6.82 -13.74 -15.20
C GLY A 189 7.16 -12.49 -16.02
N ASP A 190 8.22 -12.60 -16.81
CA ASP A 190 8.67 -11.52 -17.68
C ASP A 190 7.73 -11.32 -18.88
N GLY A 191 7.66 -10.08 -19.40
CA GLY A 191 6.94 -9.76 -20.63
C GLY A 191 5.49 -9.29 -20.45
N LEU A 192 4.98 -9.23 -19.21
CA LEU A 192 3.68 -8.61 -18.93
C LEU A 192 3.74 -7.10 -19.21
N LYS A 193 2.78 -6.59 -19.98
CA LYS A 193 2.67 -5.14 -20.23
C LYS A 193 2.07 -4.48 -19.01
N ILE A 194 2.77 -3.49 -18.46
CA ILE A 194 2.31 -2.66 -17.35
C ILE A 194 2.19 -1.20 -17.80
N ARG A 195 1.31 -0.44 -17.17
CA ARG A 195 1.27 1.02 -17.28
C ARG A 195 1.03 1.65 -15.91
N TRP A 196 1.56 2.86 -15.75
CA TRP A 196 1.35 3.70 -14.58
C TRP A 196 0.32 4.77 -14.93
N VAL A 197 -0.72 4.88 -14.12
CA VAL A 197 -1.79 5.88 -14.27
C VAL A 197 -1.68 6.85 -13.11
N ASP A 198 -1.56 8.14 -13.40
CA ASP A 198 -1.57 9.17 -12.36
C ASP A 198 -2.96 9.21 -11.70
N CYS A 199 -2.99 9.19 -10.38
CA CYS A 199 -4.22 9.20 -9.60
C CYS A 199 -4.08 10.10 -8.36
N TYR A 200 -5.06 10.06 -7.46
CA TYR A 200 -5.06 10.83 -6.24
C TYR A 200 -5.46 9.98 -5.03
N PHE A 201 -4.64 10.04 -3.98
CA PHE A 201 -4.99 9.56 -2.65
C PHE A 201 -4.66 10.65 -1.62
N PRO A 202 -5.49 10.85 -0.57
CA PRO A 202 -5.23 11.89 0.43
C PRO A 202 -3.93 11.72 1.24
N PHE A 203 -3.35 10.51 1.25
CA PHE A 203 -2.18 10.15 2.05
C PHE A 203 -0.91 9.91 1.20
N THR A 204 -0.97 10.11 -0.12
CA THR A 204 0.21 10.04 -0.99
C THR A 204 0.19 11.13 -2.08
N HIS A 205 1.36 11.68 -2.41
CA HIS A 205 1.55 12.59 -3.53
C HIS A 205 3.03 12.68 -3.95
N PRO A 206 3.38 12.47 -5.23
CA PRO A 206 2.50 12.01 -6.31
C PRO A 206 2.00 10.58 -6.08
N SER A 207 0.86 10.26 -6.69
CA SER A 207 0.16 8.99 -6.57
C SER A 207 -0.02 8.32 -7.92
N PHE A 208 0.06 6.99 -7.92
CA PHE A 208 -0.04 6.18 -9.12
C PHE A 208 -0.85 4.91 -8.86
N GLU A 209 -1.66 4.54 -9.83
CA GLU A 209 -2.17 3.19 -10.00
C GLU A 209 -1.30 2.44 -10.99
N MET A 210 -1.07 1.15 -10.73
CA MET A 210 -0.44 0.26 -11.69
C MET A 210 -1.49 -0.65 -12.28
N GLU A 211 -1.57 -0.63 -13.60
CA GLU A 211 -2.43 -1.52 -14.36
C GLU A 211 -1.60 -2.53 -15.15
N ILE A 212 -2.11 -3.76 -15.25
CA ILE A 212 -1.53 -4.82 -16.06
C ILE A 212 -2.46 -5.19 -17.21
N ASN A 213 -1.88 -5.43 -18.39
CA ASN A 213 -2.66 -5.95 -19.51
C ASN A 213 -2.76 -7.47 -19.39
N PHE A 214 -3.95 -7.97 -19.13
CA PHE A 214 -4.25 -9.39 -19.03
C PHE A 214 -5.39 -9.74 -19.98
N GLN A 215 -5.14 -10.69 -20.88
CA GLN A 215 -6.11 -11.13 -21.90
C GLN A 215 -6.67 -9.98 -22.77
N GLY A 216 -5.87 -8.94 -23.01
CA GLY A 216 -6.26 -7.78 -23.82
C GLY A 216 -6.87 -6.63 -23.03
N GLU A 217 -7.30 -6.85 -21.79
CA GLU A 217 -7.91 -5.84 -20.92
C GLU A 217 -6.87 -5.25 -19.95
N TRP A 218 -6.98 -3.96 -19.66
CA TRP A 218 -6.15 -3.29 -18.65
C TRP A 218 -6.84 -3.31 -17.30
N MET A 219 -6.17 -3.89 -16.30
CA MET A 219 -6.72 -4.08 -14.96
C MET A 219 -5.81 -3.44 -13.92
N GLU A 220 -6.35 -2.49 -13.15
CA GLU A 220 -5.70 -1.91 -11.97
C GLU A 220 -5.45 -2.99 -10.93
N VAL A 221 -4.23 -3.15 -10.44
CA VAL A 221 -3.88 -4.18 -9.44
C VAL A 221 -3.37 -3.62 -8.11
N LEU A 222 -2.96 -2.35 -8.08
CA LEU A 222 -2.54 -1.65 -6.87
C LEU A 222 -2.61 -0.13 -7.06
N GLY A 223 -2.73 0.56 -5.93
CA GLY A 223 -2.46 1.99 -5.78
C GLY A 223 -1.19 2.21 -4.94
N CYS A 224 -0.46 3.27 -5.22
CA CYS A 224 0.80 3.59 -4.55
C CYS A 224 1.15 5.07 -4.66
N GLY A 225 2.15 5.51 -3.91
CA GLY A 225 2.71 6.85 -4.07
C GLY A 225 3.77 7.20 -3.05
N VAL A 226 4.29 8.42 -3.16
CA VAL A 226 5.16 9.02 -2.14
C VAL A 226 4.26 9.46 -0.97
N MET A 227 4.56 9.01 0.25
CA MET A 227 3.72 9.29 1.43
C MET A 227 3.65 10.79 1.72
N GLU A 228 2.47 11.28 2.10
CA GLU A 228 2.30 12.66 2.56
C GLU A 228 3.18 12.95 3.77
N GLN A 229 4.01 14.00 3.70
CA GLN A 229 4.97 14.31 4.75
C GLN A 229 4.26 14.67 6.06
N GLN A 230 3.06 15.25 6.01
CA GLN A 230 2.25 15.51 7.19
C GLN A 230 1.92 14.22 7.95
N LEU A 231 1.57 13.13 7.25
CA LEU A 231 1.32 11.82 7.87
C LEU A 231 2.61 11.32 8.54
N VAL A 232 3.72 11.28 7.79
CA VAL A 232 5.00 10.75 8.25
C VAL A 232 5.53 11.54 9.47
N ASN A 233 5.44 12.87 9.42
CA ASN A 233 5.81 13.74 10.54
C ASN A 233 4.94 13.50 11.77
N SER A 234 3.61 13.41 11.59
CA SER A 234 2.68 13.20 12.72
C SER A 234 2.90 11.86 13.43
N ALA A 235 3.47 10.86 12.74
CA ALA A 235 3.84 9.58 13.32
C ALA A 235 5.21 9.62 14.03
N GLY A 236 5.99 10.72 13.93
CA GLY A 236 7.28 10.88 14.60
C GLY A 236 8.50 10.56 13.73
N ALA A 237 8.34 10.41 12.41
CA ALA A 237 9.41 10.09 11.47
C ALA A 237 9.85 11.31 10.63
N GLU A 238 9.96 12.48 11.27
CA GLU A 238 10.17 13.80 10.63
C GLU A 238 11.43 13.89 9.74
N ASN A 239 12.44 13.07 10.01
CA ASN A 239 13.70 13.05 9.27
C ASN A 239 13.71 12.04 8.09
N LYS A 240 12.53 11.53 7.70
CA LYS A 240 12.39 10.51 6.66
C LYS A 240 11.35 10.90 5.61
N ILE A 241 11.57 10.40 4.40
CA ILE A 241 10.60 10.38 3.29
C ILE A 241 10.29 8.92 2.97
N GLY A 242 9.11 8.61 2.43
CA GLY A 242 8.77 7.23 2.12
C GLY A 242 7.81 7.06 0.97
N TRP A 243 7.69 5.82 0.53
CA TRP A 243 6.61 5.38 -0.35
C TRP A 243 5.73 4.35 0.35
N ALA A 244 4.49 4.26 -0.12
CA ALA A 244 3.55 3.21 0.26
C ALA A 244 2.87 2.63 -0.98
N PHE A 245 2.44 1.38 -0.90
CA PHE A 245 1.53 0.75 -1.85
C PHE A 245 0.50 -0.13 -1.13
N GLY A 246 -0.65 -0.33 -1.77
CA GLY A 246 -1.66 -1.31 -1.38
C GLY A 246 -2.11 -2.11 -2.59
N LEU A 247 -1.95 -3.44 -2.53
CA LEU A 247 -2.39 -4.36 -3.58
C LEU A 247 -3.61 -5.17 -3.15
N GLY A 248 -4.50 -5.49 -4.10
CA GLY A 248 -5.64 -6.37 -3.87
C GLY A 248 -5.27 -7.84 -4.16
N LEU A 249 -5.30 -8.70 -3.14
CA LEU A 249 -4.86 -10.09 -3.28
C LEU A 249 -5.80 -10.92 -4.16
N GLU A 250 -7.12 -10.71 -4.07
CA GLU A 250 -8.11 -11.40 -4.89
C GLU A 250 -7.93 -11.06 -6.37
N ARG A 251 -7.76 -9.77 -6.69
CA ARG A 251 -7.58 -9.35 -8.08
C ARG A 251 -6.30 -9.95 -8.67
N LEU A 252 -5.21 -9.97 -7.92
CA LEU A 252 -3.99 -10.68 -8.33
C LEU A 252 -4.22 -12.19 -8.49
N ALA A 253 -4.93 -12.84 -7.58
CA ALA A 253 -5.22 -14.27 -7.63
C ALA A 253 -6.09 -14.65 -8.83
N MET A 254 -7.10 -13.85 -9.12
CA MET A 254 -7.99 -14.04 -10.26
C MET A 254 -7.21 -14.00 -11.57
N ILE A 255 -6.31 -13.03 -11.72
CA ILE A 255 -5.46 -12.91 -12.90
C ILE A 255 -4.43 -14.05 -12.96
N LEU A 256 -3.72 -14.32 -11.86
CA LEU A 256 -2.60 -15.24 -11.83
C LEU A 256 -3.03 -16.71 -11.96
N TYR A 257 -4.19 -17.06 -11.41
CA TYR A 257 -4.69 -18.43 -11.36
C TYR A 257 -5.92 -18.66 -12.25
N GLY A 258 -6.37 -17.65 -12.99
CA GLY A 258 -7.54 -17.75 -13.86
C GLY A 258 -8.84 -18.02 -13.09
N ILE A 259 -8.98 -17.47 -11.87
CA ILE A 259 -10.19 -17.62 -11.07
C ILE A 259 -11.24 -16.64 -11.61
N PRO A 260 -12.39 -17.11 -12.14
CA PRO A 260 -13.33 -16.26 -12.86
C PRO A 260 -14.26 -15.46 -11.93
N ASP A 261 -14.30 -15.81 -10.64
CA ASP A 261 -15.26 -15.27 -9.68
C ASP A 261 -14.65 -15.18 -8.28
N ILE A 262 -14.69 -13.99 -7.69
CA ILE A 262 -14.17 -13.72 -6.33
C ILE A 262 -14.85 -14.54 -5.23
N ARG A 263 -16.02 -15.13 -5.51
CA ARG A 263 -16.82 -15.88 -4.52
C ARG A 263 -16.34 -17.32 -4.30
N PHE A 264 -15.37 -17.81 -5.08
CA PHE A 264 -14.83 -19.17 -5.00
C PHE A 264 -13.77 -19.36 -3.91
#